data_AF-X0Y2S9-F1
#
_entry.id   AF-X0Y2S9-F1
#
_cell.length_a   1.000
_cell.length_b   1.000
_cell.length_c   1.000
_cell.angle_alpha   90.00
_cell.angle_beta   90.00
_cell.angle_gamma   90.00
#
_symmetry.space_group_name_H-M   'P 1'
#
loop_
_entity.id
_entity.type
_entity.pdbx_description
1 polymer ?
#
loop_
_entity_poly.entity_id
_entity_poly.type
_entity_poly.pdbx_seq_one_letter_code
_entity_poly.pdbx_strand_id
1 'polypeptide(L)'
;LSEFKAIEGVEPDDSRQSRYRVQLRRLRRMENKGGEQVSPYMLIHPYFGYTNVPGTVSVHGVSVNNMGFATSVDFPYKKKSDKEFVIAVFGGSIAEILTVMSSATLEDILKTSPFFADREIKILNCATGAYKQPQQLLIITFLISQGMELDCAVNVDGFNEVAIAGINRKKGTNIYYPAAFYWDEMIKYLTSGTEGLLNNPRYIELVYLRSQCLKKQKKLLSCF
;
A
#
# COMPACT_ATOMS: atom_id res chain seq x y z
N LEU A 1 -3.97 -23.37 26.33
CA LEU A 1 -3.32 -24.28 25.37
C LEU A 1 -4.14 -25.56 25.27
N SER A 2 -5.24 -25.51 24.53
CA SER A 2 -6.02 -26.65 24.05
C SER A 2 -7.05 -26.11 23.06
N GLU A 3 -7.40 -26.89 22.05
CA GLU A 3 -8.39 -26.59 20.99
C GLU A 3 -7.90 -25.82 19.75
N PHE A 4 -6.94 -26.43 19.05
CA PHE A 4 -6.89 -26.36 17.59
C PHE A 4 -6.64 -27.77 17.05
N LYS A 5 -7.69 -28.53 16.77
CA LYS A 5 -7.63 -29.72 15.92
C LYS A 5 -8.89 -29.83 15.06
N ALA A 6 -8.63 -30.17 13.79
CA ALA A 6 -9.52 -30.73 12.78
C ALA A 6 -10.53 -29.80 12.07
N ILE A 7 -10.11 -29.29 10.91
CA ILE A 7 -10.97 -29.25 9.71
C ILE A 7 -10.11 -29.71 8.52
N GLU A 8 -9.87 -31.02 8.44
CA GLU A 8 -9.43 -31.70 7.21
C GLU A 8 -10.62 -32.57 6.77
N GLY A 9 -11.09 -32.43 5.53
CA GLY A 9 -12.12 -33.32 4.98
C GLY A 9 -13.17 -32.74 4.02
N VAL A 10 -13.09 -31.46 3.63
CA VAL A 10 -14.02 -30.92 2.62
C VAL A 10 -13.34 -30.86 1.26
N GLU A 11 -13.53 -31.89 0.42
CA GLU A 11 -13.20 -31.79 -1.00
C GLU A 11 -14.24 -30.91 -1.72
N PRO A 12 -13.83 -29.91 -2.53
CA PRO A 12 -14.78 -29.04 -3.22
C PRO A 12 -15.24 -29.62 -4.55
N ASP A 13 -16.55 -29.83 -4.64
CA ASP A 13 -17.35 -30.13 -5.84
C ASP A 13 -17.05 -29.19 -7.04
N ASP A 14 -16.85 -29.81 -8.21
CA ASP A 14 -16.48 -29.22 -9.51
C ASP A 14 -17.51 -28.19 -10.04
N SER A 15 -18.76 -28.26 -9.55
CA SER A 15 -19.79 -27.26 -9.82
C SER A 15 -19.44 -25.85 -9.28
N ARG A 16 -18.51 -25.74 -8.32
CA ARG A 16 -18.04 -24.47 -7.74
C ARG A 16 -17.00 -23.76 -8.61
N GLN A 17 -16.21 -24.50 -9.40
CA GLN A 17 -15.22 -23.90 -10.32
C GLN A 17 -15.87 -23.18 -11.51
N SER A 18 -17.01 -23.68 -11.99
CA SER A 18 -17.75 -23.07 -13.09
C SER A 18 -18.44 -21.76 -12.66
N ARG A 19 -18.97 -21.70 -11.43
CA ARG A 19 -19.49 -20.45 -10.82
C ARG A 19 -18.38 -19.42 -10.59
N TYR A 20 -17.18 -19.87 -10.19
CA TYR A 20 -15.99 -19.03 -9.98
C TYR A 20 -15.49 -18.31 -11.25
N ARG A 21 -15.50 -18.98 -12.41
CA ARG A 21 -15.13 -18.35 -13.70
C ARG A 21 -16.12 -17.27 -14.14
N VAL A 22 -17.41 -17.46 -13.83
CA VAL A 22 -18.46 -16.46 -14.07
C VAL A 22 -18.28 -15.26 -13.13
N GLN A 23 -17.83 -15.49 -11.89
CA GLN A 23 -17.62 -14.45 -10.87
C GLN A 23 -16.38 -13.59 -11.12
N LEU A 24 -15.25 -14.18 -11.55
CA LEU A 24 -14.06 -13.44 -12.01
C LEU A 24 -14.33 -12.59 -13.27
N ARG A 25 -15.18 -13.08 -14.19
CA ARG A 25 -15.66 -12.29 -15.33
C ARG A 25 -16.59 -11.15 -14.90
N ARG A 26 -17.35 -11.34 -13.81
CA ARG A 26 -18.18 -10.29 -13.19
C ARG A 26 -17.32 -9.22 -12.50
N LEU A 27 -16.26 -9.62 -11.80
CA LEU A 27 -15.30 -8.70 -11.15
C LEU A 27 -14.54 -7.84 -12.17
N ARG A 28 -14.05 -8.45 -13.27
CA ARG A 28 -13.47 -7.69 -14.41
C ARG A 28 -14.48 -6.76 -15.09
N ARG A 29 -15.78 -7.10 -15.07
CA ARG A 29 -16.85 -6.20 -15.58
C ARG A 29 -17.22 -5.09 -14.58
N MET A 30 -16.95 -5.27 -13.29
CA MET A 30 -17.18 -4.27 -12.25
C MET A 30 -16.02 -3.28 -12.12
N GLU A 31 -14.77 -3.69 -12.44
CA GLU A 31 -13.65 -2.75 -12.71
C GLU A 31 -14.02 -1.73 -13.80
N ASN A 32 -14.79 -2.14 -14.81
CA ASN A 32 -15.25 -1.24 -15.89
C ASN A 32 -16.49 -0.38 -15.53
N LYS A 33 -17.02 -0.47 -14.30
CA LYS A 33 -18.23 0.28 -13.89
C LYS A 33 -18.04 1.03 -12.57
N GLY A 34 -17.04 1.92 -12.53
CA GLY A 34 -17.08 3.21 -11.82
C GLY A 34 -17.54 3.27 -10.36
N GLY A 35 -17.54 2.18 -9.60
CA GLY A 35 -17.80 2.19 -8.16
C GLY A 35 -16.49 2.21 -7.41
N GLU A 36 -16.25 3.25 -6.60
CA GLU A 36 -15.07 3.37 -5.74
C GLU A 36 -14.93 2.13 -4.85
N GLN A 37 -13.99 1.26 -5.22
CA GLN A 37 -13.69 0.00 -4.55
C GLN A 37 -12.69 0.25 -3.41
N VAL A 38 -12.95 -0.35 -2.25
CA VAL A 38 -11.89 -0.68 -1.29
C VAL A 38 -10.84 -1.50 -2.06
N SER A 39 -9.69 -0.88 -2.28
CA SER A 39 -8.56 -1.44 -2.99
C SER A 39 -8.09 -2.71 -2.26
N PRO A 40 -8.12 -3.91 -2.86
CA PRO A 40 -7.60 -5.15 -2.25
C PRO A 40 -6.08 -5.10 -2.02
N TYR A 41 -5.45 -3.95 -2.27
CA TYR A 41 -4.02 -3.73 -2.25
C TYR A 41 -3.53 -3.00 -0.99
N MET A 42 -4.39 -2.70 -0.01
CA MET A 42 -3.98 -1.92 1.19
C MET A 42 -4.16 -2.65 2.53
N LEU A 43 -3.26 -2.37 3.47
CA LEU A 43 -3.22 -2.89 4.84
C LEU A 43 -3.26 -1.75 5.84
N ILE A 44 -3.85 -1.98 7.01
CA ILE A 44 -3.71 -1.06 8.16
C ILE A 44 -2.25 -1.03 8.59
N HIS A 45 -1.73 0.18 8.81
CA HIS A 45 -0.42 0.41 9.39
C HIS A 45 -0.57 1.25 10.68
N PRO A 46 -0.02 0.80 11.82
CA PRO A 46 -0.26 1.43 13.12
C PRO A 46 0.21 2.89 13.19
N TYR A 47 1.22 3.26 12.40
CA TYR A 47 1.77 4.63 12.37
C TYR A 47 1.35 5.43 11.14
N PHE A 48 1.00 4.78 10.03
CA PHE A 48 0.77 5.47 8.74
C PHE A 48 -0.72 5.51 8.37
N GLY A 49 -1.58 4.90 9.19
CA GLY A 49 -2.97 4.64 8.87
C GLY A 49 -3.09 3.40 7.99
N TYR A 50 -2.61 3.48 6.76
CA TYR A 50 -2.64 2.35 5.83
C TYR A 50 -1.49 2.41 4.84
N THR A 51 -1.09 1.29 4.28
CA THR A 51 -0.06 1.20 3.22
C THR A 51 -0.48 0.18 2.18
N ASN A 52 0.24 0.10 1.05
CA ASN A 52 0.05 -1.03 0.15
C ASN A 52 0.58 -2.33 0.79
N VAL A 53 0.13 -3.49 0.32
CA VAL A 53 0.63 -4.80 0.77
C VAL A 53 2.09 -4.98 0.30
N PRO A 54 3.07 -5.13 1.20
CA PRO A 54 4.47 -5.39 0.83
C PRO A 54 4.64 -6.61 -0.07
N GLY A 55 5.56 -6.52 -1.04
CA GLY A 55 5.85 -7.62 -1.98
C GLY A 55 4.80 -7.83 -3.08
N THR A 56 3.83 -6.90 -3.21
CA THR A 56 2.86 -6.90 -4.31
C THR A 56 3.24 -5.90 -5.40
N VAL A 57 2.35 -5.69 -6.38
CA VAL A 57 2.49 -4.70 -7.43
C VAL A 57 1.45 -3.61 -7.20
N SER A 58 1.89 -2.35 -7.19
CA SER A 58 1.05 -1.17 -7.04
C SER A 58 0.10 -1.00 -8.23
N VAL A 59 -0.89 -0.12 -8.08
CA VAL A 59 -1.83 0.25 -9.16
C VAL A 59 -1.14 0.86 -10.38
N HIS A 60 0.11 1.30 -10.23
CA HIS A 60 0.94 1.86 -11.29
C HIS A 60 1.90 0.83 -11.91
N GLY A 61 1.78 -0.46 -11.56
CA GLY A 61 2.61 -1.53 -12.14
C GLY A 61 4.01 -1.66 -11.54
N VAL A 62 4.31 -0.91 -10.47
CA VAL A 62 5.62 -0.93 -9.78
C VAL A 62 5.56 -1.83 -8.55
N SER A 63 6.65 -2.53 -8.24
CA SER A 63 6.79 -3.32 -7.00
C SER A 63 6.50 -2.48 -5.77
N VAL A 64 5.94 -3.11 -4.73
CA VAL A 64 5.73 -2.53 -3.42
C VAL A 64 6.80 -3.02 -2.46
N ASN A 65 7.52 -2.10 -1.82
CA ASN A 65 8.63 -2.42 -0.92
C ASN A 65 8.17 -3.01 0.42
N ASN A 66 9.13 -3.35 1.28
CA ASN A 66 8.90 -3.89 2.62
C ASN A 66 8.02 -3.03 3.55
N MET A 67 7.89 -1.71 3.29
CA MET A 67 7.08 -0.77 4.06
C MET A 67 5.75 -0.39 3.38
N GLY A 68 5.45 -0.94 2.22
CA GLY A 68 4.18 -0.72 1.52
C GLY A 68 4.14 0.50 0.58
N PHE A 69 5.31 1.01 0.16
CA PHE A 69 5.42 2.09 -0.82
C PHE A 69 5.69 1.55 -2.23
N ALA A 70 5.15 2.23 -3.26
CA ALA A 70 5.33 1.86 -4.67
C ALA A 70 6.75 2.20 -5.17
N THR A 71 7.70 1.36 -4.79
CA THR A 71 9.10 1.39 -5.19
C THR A 71 9.71 0.01 -5.00
N SER A 72 10.73 -0.35 -5.77
CA SER A 72 11.51 -1.58 -5.58
C SER A 72 12.59 -1.45 -4.49
N VAL A 73 12.74 -0.27 -3.88
CA VAL A 73 13.76 0.02 -2.87
C VAL A 73 13.17 -0.17 -1.48
N ASP A 74 13.76 -1.06 -0.69
CA ASP A 74 13.38 -1.28 0.70
C ASP A 74 13.82 -0.15 1.64
N PHE A 75 13.04 0.06 2.70
CA PHE A 75 13.25 1.08 3.72
C PHE A 75 13.52 0.46 5.11
N PRO A 76 14.29 1.12 5.99
CA PRO A 76 14.95 2.41 5.79
C PRO A 76 16.11 2.34 4.77
N TYR A 77 16.15 3.27 3.83
CA TYR A 77 17.23 3.32 2.84
C TYR A 77 18.54 3.77 3.50
N LYS A 78 19.63 3.08 3.15
CA LYS A 78 20.99 3.40 3.57
C LYS A 78 21.82 3.73 2.34
N LYS A 79 22.58 4.83 2.42
CA LYS A 79 23.43 5.23 1.31
C LYS A 79 24.50 4.18 1.08
N LYS A 80 24.79 3.92 -0.20
CA LYS A 80 25.85 2.99 -0.59
C LYS A 80 27.18 3.70 -0.82
N SER A 81 27.17 5.02 -0.98
CA SER A 81 28.36 5.85 -1.11
C SER A 81 28.07 7.31 -0.77
N ASP A 82 29.11 8.09 -0.48
CA ASP A 82 29.02 9.54 -0.24
C ASP A 82 28.65 10.35 -1.48
N LYS A 83 28.65 9.72 -2.66
CA LYS A 83 28.19 10.34 -3.90
C LYS A 83 26.67 10.31 -4.02
N GLU A 84 25.98 9.44 -3.28
CA GLU A 84 24.53 9.38 -3.32
C GLU A 84 23.91 10.65 -2.72
N PHE A 85 23.04 11.29 -3.50
CA PHE A 85 22.15 12.36 -3.06
C PHE A 85 20.72 11.84 -3.04
N VAL A 86 20.21 11.55 -1.84
CA VAL A 86 18.95 10.87 -1.62
C VAL A 86 17.83 11.88 -1.40
N ILE A 87 16.86 11.88 -2.30
CA ILE A 87 15.66 12.72 -2.30
C ILE A 87 14.47 11.82 -1.97
N ALA A 88 13.89 11.98 -0.78
CA ALA A 88 12.66 11.29 -0.40
C ALA A 88 11.45 12.18 -0.68
N VAL A 89 10.45 11.66 -1.39
CA VAL A 89 9.23 12.39 -1.77
C VAL A 89 8.05 11.84 -0.97
N PHE A 90 7.36 12.73 -0.25
CA PHE A 90 6.22 12.42 0.61
C PHE A 90 4.97 13.11 0.08
N GLY A 91 3.80 12.49 0.25
CA GLY A 91 2.53 13.07 -0.15
C GLY A 91 1.47 12.06 -0.52
N GLY A 92 0.41 12.56 -1.15
CA GLY A 92 -0.68 11.78 -1.73
C GLY A 92 -0.39 11.25 -3.14
N SER A 93 -1.45 10.94 -3.88
CA SER A 93 -1.40 10.36 -5.24
C SER A 93 -0.53 11.16 -6.22
N ILE A 94 -0.46 12.50 -6.09
CA ILE A 94 0.36 13.34 -6.98
C ILE A 94 1.86 13.06 -6.77
N ALA A 95 2.31 12.96 -5.52
CA ALA A 95 3.71 12.60 -5.22
C ALA A 95 4.04 11.16 -5.63
N GLU A 96 3.10 10.24 -5.43
CA GLU A 96 3.26 8.84 -5.85
C GLU A 96 3.41 8.74 -7.37
N ILE A 97 2.55 9.41 -8.14
CA ILE A 97 2.65 9.47 -9.60
C ILE A 97 3.94 10.14 -10.06
N LEU A 98 4.31 11.27 -9.45
CA LEU A 98 5.55 11.99 -9.78
C LEU A 98 6.77 11.08 -9.65
N THR A 99 6.86 10.33 -8.55
CA THR A 99 8.00 9.42 -8.33
C THR A 99 7.93 8.18 -9.21
N VAL A 100 6.76 7.55 -9.34
CA VAL A 100 6.64 6.31 -10.13
C VAL A 100 6.84 6.57 -11.62
N MET A 101 6.32 7.67 -12.15
CA MET A 101 6.30 7.92 -13.60
C MET A 101 7.41 8.86 -14.08
N SER A 102 7.94 9.73 -13.22
CA SER A 102 8.80 10.83 -13.66
C SER A 102 10.15 10.91 -12.94
N SER A 103 10.53 9.90 -12.13
CA SER A 103 11.84 9.92 -11.44
C SER A 103 13.02 10.06 -12.41
N ALA A 104 13.02 9.34 -13.53
CA ALA A 104 14.11 9.44 -14.52
C ALA A 104 14.20 10.84 -15.12
N THR A 105 13.07 11.42 -15.52
CA THR A 105 13.02 12.79 -16.04
C THR A 105 13.44 13.82 -15.00
N LEU A 106 13.03 13.65 -13.74
CA LEU A 106 13.44 14.53 -12.65
C LEU A 106 14.94 14.42 -12.40
N GLU A 107 15.50 13.22 -12.41
CA GLU A 107 16.95 12.99 -12.30
C GLU A 107 17.71 13.69 -13.45
N ASP A 108 17.26 13.54 -14.69
CA ASP A 108 17.87 14.19 -15.85
C ASP A 108 17.87 15.72 -15.72
N ILE A 109 16.74 16.30 -15.29
CA ILE A 109 16.62 17.74 -15.06
C ILE A 109 17.56 18.18 -13.94
N LEU A 110 17.60 17.47 -12.81
CA LEU A 110 18.46 17.82 -11.69
C LEU A 110 19.95 17.76 -12.07
N LYS A 111 20.36 16.78 -12.89
CA LYS A 111 21.74 16.67 -13.40
C LYS A 111 22.18 17.84 -14.28
N THR A 112 21.27 18.66 -14.79
CA THR A 112 21.64 19.90 -15.50
C THR A 112 22.24 20.97 -14.58
N SER A 113 22.00 20.87 -13.27
CA SER A 113 22.58 21.78 -12.29
C SER A 113 24.02 21.35 -11.93
N PRO A 114 24.99 22.30 -11.91
CA PRO A 114 26.36 22.00 -11.49
C PRO A 114 26.48 21.37 -10.10
N PHE A 115 25.52 21.63 -9.20
CA PHE A 115 25.50 21.04 -7.86
C PHE A 115 25.40 19.51 -7.87
N PHE A 116 24.71 18.95 -8.86
CA PHE A 116 24.48 17.50 -8.97
C PHE A 116 25.41 16.78 -9.95
N ALA A 117 26.34 17.50 -10.59
CA ALA A 117 27.17 16.96 -11.68
C ALA A 117 27.92 15.66 -11.30
N ASP A 118 28.43 15.58 -10.07
CA ASP A 118 29.18 14.41 -9.55
C ASP A 118 28.37 13.57 -8.54
N ARG A 119 27.05 13.77 -8.47
CA ARG A 119 26.16 13.09 -7.51
C ARG A 119 25.36 11.97 -8.19
N GLU A 120 25.19 10.88 -7.47
CA GLU A 120 24.26 9.82 -7.83
C GLU A 120 22.90 10.13 -7.18
N ILE A 121 21.94 10.60 -7.98
CA ILE A 121 20.63 11.00 -7.46
C ILE A 121 19.79 9.74 -7.19
N LYS A 122 19.26 9.62 -5.96
CA LYS A 122 18.32 8.56 -5.58
C LYS A 122 16.98 9.19 -5.21
N ILE A 123 15.97 8.98 -6.03
CA ILE A 123 14.61 9.44 -5.74
C ILE A 123 13.83 8.30 -5.10
N LEU A 124 13.36 8.50 -3.87
CA LEU A 124 12.63 7.50 -3.08
C LEU A 124 11.17 7.91 -2.94
N ASN A 125 10.27 7.00 -3.32
CA ASN A 125 8.83 7.18 -3.13
C ASN A 125 8.43 6.84 -1.69
N CYS A 126 8.01 7.84 -0.92
CA CYS A 126 7.42 7.71 0.41
C CYS A 126 5.96 8.22 0.41
N ALA A 127 5.33 8.25 -0.76
CA ALA A 127 3.96 8.71 -0.98
C ALA A 127 3.01 7.55 -1.22
N THR A 128 1.73 7.78 -0.95
CA THR A 128 0.66 6.79 -1.18
C THR A 128 -0.65 7.52 -1.44
N GLY A 129 -1.48 6.94 -2.30
CA GLY A 129 -2.80 7.45 -2.62
C GLY A 129 -3.61 7.93 -1.42
N ALA A 130 -4.22 9.10 -1.59
CA ALA A 130 -5.07 9.76 -0.58
C ALA A 130 -4.39 10.12 0.76
N TYR A 131 -3.06 9.98 0.88
CA TYR A 131 -2.35 10.49 2.04
C TYR A 131 -2.50 12.01 2.15
N LYS A 132 -2.60 12.46 3.40
CA LYS A 132 -2.71 13.85 3.79
C LYS A 132 -2.09 14.08 5.16
N GLN A 133 -1.88 15.33 5.55
CA GLN A 133 -1.34 15.60 6.88
C GLN A 133 -2.26 15.03 7.98
N PRO A 134 -1.68 14.44 9.03
CA PRO A 134 -0.24 14.43 9.39
C PRO A 134 0.56 13.21 8.87
N GLN A 135 0.05 12.42 7.92
CA GLN A 135 0.68 11.14 7.53
C GLN A 135 2.11 11.33 7.01
N GLN A 136 2.37 12.34 6.17
CA GLN A 136 3.71 12.61 5.64
C GLN A 136 4.72 12.87 6.76
N LEU A 137 4.34 13.70 7.74
CA LEU A 137 5.19 14.03 8.89
C LEU A 137 5.48 12.80 9.76
N LEU A 138 4.48 11.94 9.96
CA LEU A 138 4.66 10.69 10.72
C LEU A 138 5.61 9.73 10.01
N ILE A 139 5.49 9.60 8.69
CA ILE A 139 6.34 8.71 7.89
C ILE A 139 7.79 9.16 7.91
N ILE A 140 8.08 10.44 7.65
CA ILE A 140 9.47 10.93 7.65
C ILE A 140 10.11 10.78 9.04
N THR A 141 9.35 11.10 10.09
CA THR A 141 9.84 10.96 11.48
C THR A 141 10.13 9.51 11.80
N PHE A 142 9.23 8.59 11.44
CA PHE A 142 9.43 7.17 11.63
C PHE A 142 10.67 6.68 10.87
N LEU A 143 10.79 6.98 9.59
CA LEU A 143 11.88 6.49 8.75
C LEU A 143 13.24 7.02 9.23
N ILE A 144 13.35 8.31 9.54
CA ILE A 144 14.59 8.88 10.11
C ILE A 144 14.92 8.22 11.45
N SER A 145 13.94 7.98 12.32
CA SER A 145 14.16 7.31 13.61
C SER A 145 14.65 5.86 13.46
N GLN A 146 14.30 5.20 12.34
CA GLN A 146 14.81 3.87 11.97
C GLN A 146 16.18 3.94 11.27
N GLY A 147 16.76 5.12 11.15
CA GLY A 147 18.07 5.34 10.54
C GLY A 147 18.03 5.54 9.02
N MET A 148 16.90 5.88 8.42
CA MET A 148 16.88 6.23 6.99
C MET A 148 17.76 7.45 6.72
N GLU A 149 18.63 7.34 5.72
CA GLU A 149 19.50 8.43 5.28
C GLU A 149 18.88 9.14 4.07
N LEU A 150 18.70 10.45 4.20
CA LEU A 150 18.27 11.32 3.10
C LEU A 150 18.98 12.69 3.19
N ASP A 151 19.14 13.34 2.04
CA ASP A 151 19.68 14.71 1.94
C ASP A 151 18.58 15.74 1.74
N CYS A 152 17.47 15.32 1.13
CA CYS A 152 16.36 16.21 0.80
C CYS A 152 15.03 15.49 1.02
N ALA A 153 14.09 16.18 1.67
CA ALA A 153 12.70 15.77 1.79
C ALA A 153 11.83 16.70 0.97
N VAL A 154 11.11 16.16 -0.01
CA VAL A 154 10.13 16.90 -0.81
C VAL A 154 8.74 16.51 -0.32
N ASN A 155 8.02 17.45 0.28
CA ASN A 155 6.64 17.25 0.71
C ASN A 155 5.69 17.87 -0.33
N VAL A 156 4.86 17.03 -0.98
CA VAL A 156 3.82 17.47 -1.92
C VAL A 156 2.48 17.38 -1.21
N ASP A 157 1.88 18.55 -0.99
CA ASP A 157 0.74 18.70 -0.09
C ASP A 157 -0.25 19.77 -0.60
N GLY A 158 -1.48 19.76 -0.07
CA GLY A 158 -2.47 20.82 -0.23
C GLY A 158 -3.83 20.34 -0.75
N PHE A 159 -3.85 19.48 -1.78
CA PHE A 159 -5.12 19.04 -2.38
C PHE A 159 -5.94 18.16 -1.42
N ASN A 160 -5.31 17.16 -0.80
CA ASN A 160 -6.01 16.21 0.05
C ASN A 160 -6.43 16.85 1.40
N GLU A 161 -5.68 17.84 1.87
CA GLU A 161 -5.94 18.63 3.08
C GLU A 161 -7.26 19.38 2.97
N VAL A 162 -7.64 19.80 1.77
CA VAL A 162 -8.92 20.45 1.51
C VAL A 162 -9.99 19.43 1.13
N ALA A 163 -9.71 18.61 0.11
CA ALA A 163 -10.71 17.71 -0.47
C ALA A 163 -11.08 16.57 0.48
N ILE A 164 -10.08 15.83 0.99
CA ILE A 164 -10.31 14.65 1.82
C ILE A 164 -10.69 15.05 3.24
N ALA A 165 -10.16 16.15 3.79
CA ALA A 165 -10.67 16.67 5.06
C ALA A 165 -12.17 17.00 4.98
N GLY A 166 -12.62 17.57 3.86
CA GLY A 166 -14.04 17.79 3.59
C GLY A 166 -14.84 16.49 3.55
N ILE A 167 -14.30 15.42 2.95
CA ILE A 167 -14.92 14.09 2.94
C ILE A 167 -14.99 13.50 4.35
N ASN A 168 -13.89 13.55 5.12
CA ASN A 168 -13.84 13.08 6.51
C ASN A 168 -14.91 13.80 7.35
N ARG A 169 -14.97 15.13 7.25
CA ARG A 169 -16.00 15.93 7.93
C ARG A 169 -17.42 15.49 7.54
N LYS A 170 -17.70 15.28 6.26
CA LYS A 170 -19.02 14.81 5.77
C LYS A 170 -19.36 13.41 6.28
N LYS A 171 -18.37 12.54 6.47
CA LYS A 171 -18.52 11.19 7.04
C LYS A 171 -18.54 11.17 8.58
N GLY A 172 -18.41 12.33 9.24
CA GLY A 172 -18.40 12.42 10.69
C GLY A 172 -17.10 11.94 11.35
N THR A 173 -16.00 11.85 10.59
CA THR A 173 -14.69 11.47 11.11
C THR A 173 -13.78 12.68 11.28
N ASN A 174 -12.75 12.53 12.13
CA ASN A 174 -11.82 13.62 12.38
C ASN A 174 -11.10 14.00 11.08
N ILE A 175 -11.05 15.30 10.78
CA ILE A 175 -10.42 15.83 9.56
C ILE A 175 -8.93 15.52 9.47
N TYR A 176 -8.27 15.20 10.59
CA TYR A 176 -6.86 14.80 10.66
C TYR A 176 -6.64 13.30 10.52
N TYR A 177 -7.68 12.46 10.64
CA TYR A 177 -7.54 11.01 10.41
C TYR A 177 -7.21 10.71 8.95
N PRO A 178 -6.64 9.54 8.63
CA PRO A 178 -6.43 9.14 7.25
C PRO A 178 -7.75 9.17 6.44
N ALA A 179 -7.63 9.10 5.12
CA ALA A 179 -8.78 9.21 4.23
C ALA A 179 -9.90 8.24 4.60
N ALA A 180 -11.08 8.76 4.97
CA ALA A 180 -12.18 8.00 5.53
C ALA A 180 -12.70 6.89 4.60
N PHE A 181 -12.60 7.06 3.28
CA PHE A 181 -12.98 6.03 2.31
C PHE A 181 -12.05 4.81 2.27
N TYR A 182 -10.87 4.89 2.87
CA TYR A 182 -10.02 3.73 3.15
C TYR A 182 -10.09 3.36 4.62
N TRP A 183 -9.77 4.32 5.48
CA TRP A 183 -9.59 4.10 6.92
C TRP A 183 -10.85 3.57 7.62
N ASP A 184 -12.02 4.17 7.39
CA ASP A 184 -13.23 3.76 8.08
C ASP A 184 -13.64 2.35 7.70
N GLU A 185 -13.48 1.99 6.43
CA GLU A 185 -13.81 0.64 5.95
C GLU A 185 -12.89 -0.41 6.57
N MET A 186 -11.60 -0.09 6.72
CA MET A 186 -10.65 -0.95 7.40
C MET A 186 -10.88 -1.04 8.91
N ILE A 187 -11.24 0.07 9.58
CA ILE A 187 -11.56 0.08 11.01
C ILE A 187 -12.87 -0.66 11.29
N LYS A 188 -13.93 -0.42 10.51
CA LYS A 188 -15.20 -1.16 10.62
C LYS A 188 -14.95 -2.66 10.55
N TYR A 189 -14.09 -3.09 9.61
CA TYR A 189 -13.68 -4.48 9.47
C TYR A 189 -12.99 -5.03 10.73
N LEU A 190 -12.10 -4.26 11.37
CA LEU A 190 -11.47 -4.69 12.62
C LEU A 190 -12.45 -4.74 13.80
N THR A 191 -13.39 -3.78 13.86
CA THR A 191 -14.31 -3.63 14.99
C THR A 191 -15.55 -4.51 14.90
N SER A 192 -15.87 -5.07 13.73
CA SER A 192 -17.10 -5.87 13.52
C SER A 192 -17.08 -7.27 14.16
N GLY A 193 -16.00 -7.65 14.85
CA GLY A 193 -15.85 -8.98 15.44
C GLY A 193 -15.88 -10.12 14.41
N THR A 194 -15.73 -11.36 14.87
CA THR A 194 -15.74 -12.58 14.03
C THR A 194 -17.06 -12.84 13.30
N GLU A 195 -18.19 -12.33 13.81
CA GLU A 195 -19.52 -12.49 13.19
C GLU A 195 -19.71 -11.62 11.94
N GLY A 196 -19.15 -10.41 11.91
CA GLY A 196 -19.15 -9.57 10.69
C GLY A 196 -18.20 -10.10 9.61
N LEU A 197 -17.15 -10.82 10.02
CA LEU A 197 -16.12 -11.36 9.14
C LEU A 197 -16.64 -12.58 8.34
N LEU A 198 -17.29 -13.55 8.98
CA LEU A 198 -17.82 -14.75 8.30
C LEU A 198 -18.92 -14.44 7.27
N ASN A 199 -19.60 -13.31 7.41
CA ASN A 199 -20.68 -12.88 6.52
C ASN A 199 -20.23 -11.89 5.43
N ASN A 200 -18.96 -11.51 5.41
CA ASN A 200 -18.40 -10.62 4.40
C ASN A 200 -17.75 -11.43 3.26
N PRO A 201 -18.29 -11.41 2.02
CA PRO A 201 -17.76 -12.20 0.91
C PRO A 201 -16.27 -11.93 0.61
N ARG A 202 -15.79 -10.71 0.86
CA ARG A 202 -14.38 -10.33 0.68
C ARG A 202 -13.46 -10.92 1.75
N TYR A 203 -13.97 -11.18 2.95
CA TYR A 203 -13.21 -11.85 4.01
C TYR A 203 -12.97 -13.33 3.66
N ILE A 204 -14.01 -14.02 3.17
CA ILE A 204 -13.87 -15.40 2.70
C ILE A 204 -12.85 -15.48 1.57
N GLU A 205 -12.86 -14.51 0.65
CA GLU A 205 -11.91 -14.43 -0.46
C GLU A 205 -10.47 -14.14 0.01
N LEU A 206 -10.26 -13.19 0.92
CA LEU A 206 -8.93 -12.86 1.46
C LEU A 206 -8.34 -13.97 2.33
N VAL A 207 -9.14 -14.59 3.20
CA VAL A 207 -8.71 -15.74 4.01
C VAL A 207 -8.41 -16.94 3.12
N TYR A 208 -9.22 -17.16 2.07
CA TYR A 208 -8.98 -18.21 1.10
C TYR A 208 -7.68 -17.97 0.31
N LEU A 209 -7.47 -16.77 -0.24
CA LEU A 209 -6.24 -16.41 -0.96
C LEU A 209 -5.00 -16.54 -0.07
N ARG A 210 -5.08 -16.08 1.18
CA ARG A 210 -4.00 -16.25 2.17
C ARG A 210 -3.71 -17.73 2.43
N SER A 211 -4.74 -18.56 2.59
CA SER A 211 -4.57 -20.00 2.80
C SER A 211 -3.92 -20.71 1.60
N GLN A 212 -4.21 -20.28 0.38
CA GLN A 212 -3.60 -20.83 -0.84
C GLN A 212 -2.14 -20.39 -1.00
N CYS A 213 -1.82 -19.14 -0.71
CA CYS A 213 -0.44 -18.64 -0.69
C CYS A 213 0.40 -19.40 0.36
N LEU A 214 -0.12 -19.60 1.57
CA LEU A 214 0.58 -20.33 2.63
C LEU A 214 0.80 -21.82 2.29
N LYS A 215 -0.16 -22.48 1.63
CA LYS A 215 -0.01 -23.85 1.13
C LYS A 215 1.05 -23.95 0.03
N LYS A 216 1.10 -22.96 -0.87
CA LYS A 216 2.10 -22.90 -1.94
C LYS A 216 3.51 -22.63 -1.40
N GLN A 217 3.62 -21.78 -0.38
CA GLN A 217 4.88 -21.49 0.32
C GLN A 217 5.40 -22.71 1.10
N LYS A 218 4.53 -23.44 1.81
CA LYS A 218 4.91 -24.71 2.48
C LYS A 218 5.38 -25.77 1.49
N LYS A 219 4.74 -25.86 0.32
CA LYS A 219 5.11 -26.82 -0.73
C LYS A 219 6.46 -26.51 -1.36
N LEU A 220 6.81 -25.23 -1.50
CA LEU A 220 8.14 -24.79 -1.96
C LEU A 220 9.23 -25.07 -0.93
N LEU A 221 8.93 -24.89 0.36
CA LEU A 221 9.87 -25.15 1.47
C LEU A 221 10.06 -26.65 1.76
N SER A 222 9.15 -27.53 1.33
CA SER A 222 9.29 -28.99 1.44
C SER A 222 10.02 -29.64 0.27
N CYS A 223 10.43 -28.85 -0.73
CA CYS A 223 11.20 -29.31 -1.90
C CYS A 223 12.69 -28.97 -1.80
N PHE A 224 13.13 -28.41 -0.66
CA PHE A 224 14.51 -28.26 -0.21
C PHE A 224 14.66 -29.02 1.11
#